data_AF-A0A848H3Q5-F1
#
_entry.id   AF-A0A848H3Q5-F1
#
_cell.length_a   1.000
_cell.length_b   1.000
_cell.length_c   1.000
_cell.angle_alpha   90.00
_cell.angle_beta   90.00
_cell.angle_gamma   90.00
#
_symmetry.space_group_name_H-M   'P 1'
#
loop_
_entity.id
_entity.type
_entity.pdbx_description
1 polymer ?
#
loop_
_entity_poly.entity_id
_entity_poly.type
_entity_poly.pdbx_seq_one_letter_code
_entity_poly.pdbx_strand_id
1 'polypeptide(L)'
;MTELYATLLSWAVTLSGYPAPTEPPVVVPKPHEFFVQQACHGQECKVLGWYAGGHNLYVDEALDPENNLFASSVVVHEMVHYLQAVARGDDALRDGAAFRVAPSCTEIVSWERQAYAVQREYIMRYGAYLPIGVSMAHVQCEAEDAPQR
;
A
#
# COMPACT_ATOMS: atom_id res chain seq x y z
N MET A 1 8.75 5.11 15.37
CA MET A 1 7.93 5.79 14.34
C MET A 1 7.90 7.28 14.67
N THR A 2 8.01 8.17 13.68
CA THR A 2 7.86 9.63 13.91
C THR A 2 6.39 10.00 14.15
N GLU A 3 6.13 11.15 14.76
CA GLU A 3 4.75 11.64 15.00
C GLU A 3 3.93 11.76 13.71
N LEU A 4 4.58 12.20 12.62
CA LEU A 4 3.98 12.23 11.28
C LEU A 4 3.46 10.85 10.86
N TYR A 5 4.32 9.82 10.87
CA TYR A 5 3.92 8.49 10.43
C TYR A 5 2.88 7.84 11.36
N ALA A 6 2.92 8.13 12.66
CA ALA A 6 1.87 7.70 13.58
C ALA A 6 0.51 8.34 13.24
N THR A 7 0.51 9.61 12.85
CA THR A 7 -0.68 10.33 12.41
C THR A 7 -1.21 9.76 11.08
N LEU A 8 -0.34 9.51 10.11
CA LEU A 8 -0.73 8.88 8.84
C LEU A 8 -1.28 7.46 9.04
N LEU A 9 -0.71 6.69 9.98
CA LEU A 9 -1.25 5.38 10.34
C LEU A 9 -2.64 5.49 10.96
N SER A 10 -2.86 6.48 11.83
CA SER A 10 -4.18 6.76 12.40
C SER A 10 -5.22 7.10 11.32
N TRP A 11 -4.83 7.87 10.30
CA TRP A 11 -5.66 8.10 9.11
C TRP A 11 -5.98 6.80 8.37
N ALA A 12 -4.97 5.97 8.09
CA ALA A 12 -5.16 4.69 7.40
C ALA A 12 -6.12 3.77 8.16
N VAL A 13 -5.95 3.64 9.48
CA VAL A 13 -6.86 2.89 10.38
C VAL A 13 -8.28 3.42 10.30
N THR A 14 -8.44 4.74 10.49
CA THR A 14 -9.75 5.40 10.56
C THR A 14 -10.52 5.26 9.24
N LEU A 15 -9.84 5.45 8.11
CA LEU A 15 -10.49 5.48 6.79
C LEU A 15 -10.68 4.09 6.18
N SER A 16 -9.82 3.12 6.49
CA SER A 16 -9.95 1.74 6.00
C SER A 16 -10.92 0.90 6.82
N GLY A 17 -11.10 1.24 8.11
CA GLY A 17 -11.88 0.46 9.07
C GLY A 17 -11.14 -0.76 9.64
N TYR A 18 -9.86 -0.96 9.30
CA TYR A 18 -9.03 -1.98 9.95
C TYR A 18 -8.71 -1.60 11.40
N PRO A 19 -8.53 -2.58 12.31
CA PRO A 19 -8.07 -2.28 13.66
C PRO A 19 -6.66 -1.68 13.63
N ALA A 20 -6.36 -0.84 14.62
CA ALA A 20 -4.99 -0.40 14.84
C ALA A 20 -4.09 -1.64 15.09
N PRO A 21 -2.93 -1.74 14.42
CA PRO A 21 -2.05 -2.88 14.56
C PRO A 21 -1.34 -2.81 15.92
N THR A 22 -1.04 -3.97 16.51
CA THR A 22 -0.29 -4.03 17.78
C THR A 22 1.10 -3.43 17.64
N GLU A 23 1.75 -3.72 16.51
CA GLU A 23 3.04 -3.14 16.14
C GLU A 23 2.83 -2.24 14.92
N PRO A 24 3.34 -1.00 14.92
CA PRO A 24 3.24 -0.15 13.74
C PRO A 24 4.31 -0.53 12.70
N PRO A 25 4.10 -0.28 11.39
CA PRO A 25 5.10 -0.57 10.38
C PRO A 25 6.34 0.31 10.54
N VAL A 26 7.49 -0.20 10.11
CA VAL A 26 8.74 0.56 10.01
C VAL A 26 8.79 1.19 8.63
N VAL A 27 8.73 2.52 8.57
CA VAL A 27 8.89 3.26 7.32
C VAL A 27 10.38 3.34 6.97
N VAL A 28 10.75 2.84 5.79
CA VAL A 28 12.14 2.74 5.33
C VAL A 28 12.31 3.52 4.02
N PRO A 29 12.98 4.68 4.05
CA PRO A 29 13.32 5.42 2.85
C PRO A 29 14.27 4.62 1.94
N LYS A 30 14.03 4.65 0.63
CA LYS A 30 14.85 3.99 -0.39
C LYS A 30 14.97 4.87 -1.65
N PRO A 31 16.10 4.80 -2.39
CA PRO A 31 16.22 5.48 -3.67
C PRO A 31 15.25 4.88 -4.71
N HIS A 32 14.84 5.66 -5.70
CA HIS A 32 13.90 5.21 -6.73
C HIS A 32 14.30 3.89 -7.42
N GLU A 33 15.60 3.70 -7.64
CA GLU A 33 16.17 2.48 -8.23
C GLU A 33 15.76 1.20 -7.47
N PHE A 34 15.57 1.28 -6.14
CA PHE A 34 15.07 0.16 -5.35
C PHE A 34 13.68 -0.29 -5.82
N PHE A 35 12.77 0.65 -6.09
CA PHE A 35 11.41 0.32 -6.56
C PHE A 35 11.43 -0.24 -7.97
N VAL A 36 12.25 0.35 -8.86
CA VAL A 36 12.47 -0.16 -10.22
C VAL A 36 12.92 -1.62 -10.17
N GLN A 37 13.92 -1.94 -9.34
CA GLN A 37 14.46 -3.29 -9.24
C GLN A 37 13.49 -4.28 -8.56
N GLN A 38 12.91 -3.89 -7.42
CA GLN A 38 12.21 -4.82 -6.53
C GLN A 38 10.70 -4.91 -6.81
N ALA A 39 10.04 -3.77 -7.01
CA ALA A 39 8.59 -3.72 -7.25
C ALA A 39 8.23 -3.83 -8.74
N CYS A 40 9.12 -3.34 -9.62
CA CYS A 40 8.86 -3.23 -11.06
C CYS A 40 9.72 -4.16 -11.91
N HIS A 41 10.39 -5.15 -11.29
CA HIS A 41 11.17 -6.19 -11.97
C HIS A 41 12.22 -5.66 -12.96
N GLY A 42 12.86 -4.55 -12.62
CA GLY A 42 13.90 -3.90 -13.43
C GLY A 42 13.36 -2.99 -14.56
N GLN A 43 12.05 -2.81 -14.65
CA GLN A 43 11.43 -1.88 -15.60
C GLN A 43 11.15 -0.55 -14.92
N GLU A 44 11.56 0.55 -15.56
CA GLU A 44 11.30 1.91 -15.07
C GLU A 44 9.80 2.12 -14.82
N CYS A 45 9.45 2.65 -13.65
CA CYS A 45 8.07 2.73 -13.20
C CYS A 45 7.82 3.95 -12.31
N LYS A 46 6.56 4.19 -11.95
CA LYS A 46 6.15 5.34 -11.11
C LYS A 46 5.79 4.95 -9.68
N VAL A 47 6.26 3.79 -9.24
CA VAL A 47 6.04 3.30 -7.87
C VAL A 47 6.89 4.16 -6.93
N LEU A 48 6.24 4.75 -5.92
CA LEU A 48 6.87 5.64 -4.93
C LEU A 48 6.74 5.12 -3.50
N GLY A 49 5.94 4.06 -3.31
CA GLY A 49 5.73 3.36 -2.06
C GLY A 49 5.57 1.87 -2.36
N TRP A 50 6.02 1.03 -1.44
CA TRP A 50 5.85 -0.41 -1.59
C TRP A 50 5.85 -1.12 -0.24
N TYR A 51 4.73 -1.78 0.07
CA TYR A 51 4.65 -2.79 1.10
C TYR A 51 4.92 -4.19 0.53
N ALA A 52 6.09 -4.75 0.87
CA ALA A 52 6.54 -6.06 0.37
C ALA A 52 6.27 -7.22 1.36
N GLY A 53 5.53 -6.99 2.45
CA GLY A 53 5.35 -7.96 3.52
C GLY A 53 6.16 -7.67 4.78
N GLY A 54 5.81 -8.38 5.86
CA GLY A 54 6.41 -8.18 7.17
C GLY A 54 6.07 -6.81 7.77
N HIS A 55 7.07 -6.16 8.38
CA HIS A 55 6.90 -4.88 9.08
C HIS A 55 7.43 -3.67 8.30
N ASN A 56 8.13 -3.88 7.18
CA ASN A 56 8.75 -2.76 6.46
C ASN A 56 7.79 -2.19 5.43
N LEU A 57 7.68 -0.86 5.43
CA LEU A 57 6.98 -0.06 4.44
C LEU A 57 8.02 0.81 3.75
N TYR A 58 8.30 0.52 2.48
CA TYR A 58 9.33 1.25 1.72
C TYR A 58 8.70 2.49 1.07
N VAL A 59 9.40 3.63 1.15
CA VAL A 59 8.97 4.90 0.57
C VAL A 59 10.13 5.51 -0.20
N ASP A 60 9.86 6.07 -1.37
CA ASP A 60 10.86 6.78 -2.16
C ASP A 60 11.42 7.96 -1.35
N GLU A 61 12.74 8.02 -1.22
CA GLU A 61 13.43 9.03 -0.40
C GLU A 61 13.26 10.45 -0.93
N ALA A 62 12.86 10.62 -2.20
CA ALA A 62 12.53 11.91 -2.78
C ALA A 62 11.12 12.40 -2.39
N LEU A 63 10.30 11.56 -1.75
CA LEU A 63 9.01 12.01 -1.22
C LEU A 63 9.20 12.89 0.02
N ASP A 64 8.36 13.92 0.10
CA ASP A 64 8.23 14.78 1.27
C ASP A 64 6.81 14.67 1.86
N PRO A 65 6.51 13.62 2.65
CA PRO A 65 5.19 13.45 3.26
C PRO A 65 4.82 14.55 4.25
N GLU A 66 5.77 15.35 4.73
CA GLU A 66 5.52 16.42 5.69
C GLU A 66 4.89 17.65 5.00
N ASN A 67 5.40 18.01 3.81
CA ASN A 67 4.97 19.22 3.11
C ASN A 67 4.20 18.96 1.79
N ASN A 68 4.03 17.70 1.39
CA ASN A 68 3.33 17.35 0.14
C ASN A 68 2.15 16.39 0.40
N LEU A 69 0.94 16.85 0.06
CA LEU A 69 -0.29 16.07 0.23
C LEU A 69 -0.30 14.78 -0.59
N PHE A 70 0.23 14.81 -1.81
CA PHE A 70 0.34 13.59 -2.62
C PHE A 70 1.31 12.61 -1.97
N ALA A 71 2.47 13.07 -1.50
CA ALA A 71 3.46 12.22 -0.84
C ALA A 71 2.90 11.56 0.44
N SER A 72 2.24 12.33 1.31
CA SER A 72 1.57 11.75 2.50
C SER A 72 0.47 10.76 2.11
N SER A 73 -0.28 11.03 1.04
CA SER A 73 -1.31 10.10 0.55
C SER A 73 -0.73 8.76 0.08
N VAL A 74 0.47 8.76 -0.52
CA VAL A 74 1.17 7.52 -0.91
C VAL A 74 1.53 6.70 0.34
N VAL A 75 2.01 7.34 1.40
CA VAL A 75 2.31 6.63 2.65
C VAL A 75 1.04 6.03 3.27
N VAL A 76 -0.08 6.77 3.27
CA VAL A 76 -1.38 6.25 3.73
C VAL A 76 -1.81 5.04 2.91
N HIS A 77 -1.62 5.06 1.59
CA HIS A 77 -1.91 3.92 0.71
C HIS A 77 -1.15 2.67 1.14
N GLU A 78 0.18 2.76 1.29
CA GLU A 78 1.00 1.63 1.71
C GLU A 78 0.67 1.14 3.14
N MET A 79 0.26 2.05 4.03
CA MET A 79 -0.21 1.66 5.36
C MET A 79 -1.50 0.84 5.31
N VAL A 80 -2.38 1.08 4.33
CA VAL A 80 -3.56 0.21 4.12
C VAL A 80 -3.12 -1.20 3.72
N HIS A 81 -2.10 -1.36 2.88
CA HIS A 81 -1.55 -2.68 2.56
C HIS A 81 -0.97 -3.39 3.79
N TYR A 82 -0.27 -2.65 4.66
CA TYR A 82 0.19 -3.19 5.94
C TYR A 82 -1.00 -3.66 6.80
N LEU A 83 -2.04 -2.82 6.95
CA LEU A 83 -3.24 -3.17 7.73
C LEU A 83 -3.99 -4.37 7.15
N GLN A 84 -4.07 -4.49 5.83
CA GLN A 84 -4.61 -5.66 5.14
C GLN A 84 -3.83 -6.93 5.50
N ALA A 85 -2.49 -6.86 5.53
CA ALA A 85 -1.65 -7.98 5.94
C ALA A 85 -1.84 -8.35 7.42
N VAL A 86 -1.86 -7.37 8.32
CA VAL A 86 -2.15 -7.60 9.76
C VAL A 86 -3.53 -8.24 9.95
N ALA A 87 -4.55 -7.79 9.21
CA ALA A 87 -5.90 -8.35 9.30
C ALA A 87 -5.96 -9.83 8.84
N ARG A 88 -5.08 -10.24 7.91
CA ARG A 88 -4.87 -11.65 7.54
C ARG A 88 -3.90 -12.39 8.47
N GLY A 89 -3.25 -11.67 9.38
CA GLY A 89 -2.20 -12.15 10.28
C GLY A 89 -0.85 -12.39 9.60
N ASP A 90 -0.62 -11.86 8.40
CA ASP A 90 0.56 -12.07 7.55
C ASP A 90 1.74 -11.14 7.91
N ASP A 91 1.54 -10.21 8.84
CA ASP A 91 2.54 -9.26 9.34
C ASP A 91 3.74 -9.94 10.02
N ALA A 92 3.52 -11.11 10.63
CA ALA A 92 4.56 -11.93 11.26
C ALA A 92 5.37 -12.81 10.29
N LEU A 93 5.10 -12.75 8.98
CA LEU A 93 5.85 -13.55 8.02
C LEU A 93 7.31 -13.11 7.95
N ARG A 94 8.19 -14.08 8.17
CA ARG A 94 9.65 -13.91 8.08
C ARG A 94 10.08 -13.98 6.61
N ASP A 95 11.28 -13.48 6.34
CA ASP A 95 11.95 -13.53 5.02
C ASP A 95 11.32 -12.66 3.91
N GLY A 96 10.47 -11.68 4.28
CA GLY A 96 9.91 -10.72 3.32
C GLY A 96 8.81 -11.31 2.44
N ALA A 97 8.17 -12.41 2.85
CA ALA A 97 6.99 -12.91 2.18
C ALA A 97 5.77 -12.01 2.49
N ALA A 98 5.16 -11.42 1.46
CA ALA A 98 3.94 -10.60 1.60
C ALA A 98 2.69 -11.42 1.95
N PHE A 99 2.68 -12.71 1.62
CA PHE A 99 1.51 -13.58 1.75
C PHE A 99 1.91 -15.00 2.17
N ARG A 100 1.12 -15.62 3.04
CA ARG A 100 1.25 -17.06 3.37
C ARG A 100 0.90 -17.96 2.20
N VAL A 101 -0.16 -17.56 1.49
CA VAL A 101 -0.73 -18.24 0.33
C VAL A 101 -0.79 -17.20 -0.76
N ALA A 102 -0.33 -17.54 -1.97
CA ALA A 102 -0.40 -16.64 -3.10
C ALA A 102 -1.86 -16.21 -3.33
N PRO A 103 -2.18 -14.91 -3.26
CA PRO A 103 -3.54 -14.44 -3.45
C PRO A 103 -3.95 -14.59 -4.92
N SER A 104 -5.24 -14.79 -5.14
CA SER A 104 -5.84 -14.70 -6.48
C SER A 104 -5.67 -13.28 -7.04
N CYS A 105 -5.75 -13.15 -8.37
CA CYS A 105 -5.79 -11.83 -8.99
C CYS A 105 -6.93 -10.98 -8.42
N THR A 106 -8.10 -11.58 -8.21
CA THR A 106 -9.29 -10.88 -7.71
C THR A 106 -9.06 -10.29 -6.32
N GLU A 107 -8.37 -11.02 -5.44
CA GLU A 107 -8.01 -10.54 -4.11
C GLU A 107 -7.04 -9.36 -4.19
N ILE A 108 -5.96 -9.47 -4.99
CA ILE A 108 -4.99 -8.37 -5.18
C ILE A 108 -5.70 -7.12 -5.69
N VAL A 109 -6.51 -7.24 -6.73
CA VAL A 109 -7.22 -6.09 -7.33
C VAL A 109 -8.23 -5.49 -6.35
N SER A 110 -8.90 -6.31 -5.54
CA SER A 110 -9.81 -5.83 -4.50
C SER A 110 -9.08 -5.02 -3.42
N TRP A 111 -7.94 -5.52 -2.96
CA TRP A 111 -7.11 -4.84 -1.97
C TRP A 111 -6.51 -3.53 -2.48
N GLU A 112 -6.02 -3.52 -3.71
CA GLU A 112 -5.50 -2.33 -4.38
C GLU A 112 -6.59 -1.26 -4.55
N ARG A 113 -7.80 -1.67 -4.96
CA ARG A 113 -8.96 -0.76 -5.08
C ARG A 113 -9.33 -0.13 -3.74
N GLN A 114 -9.26 -0.89 -2.65
CA GLN A 114 -9.50 -0.39 -1.31
C GLN A 114 -8.42 0.61 -0.87
N ALA A 115 -7.13 0.30 -1.10
CA ALA A 115 -6.03 1.21 -0.77
C ALA A 115 -6.16 2.54 -1.51
N TYR A 116 -6.46 2.52 -2.82
CA TYR A 116 -6.75 3.74 -3.57
C TYR A 116 -8.02 4.47 -3.11
N ALA A 117 -9.06 3.75 -2.67
CA ALA A 117 -10.26 4.39 -2.13
C ALA A 117 -9.94 5.18 -0.86
N VAL A 118 -9.16 4.61 0.05
CA VAL A 118 -8.68 5.28 1.26
C VAL A 118 -7.77 6.46 0.91
N GLN A 119 -6.82 6.28 -0.01
CA GLN A 119 -5.94 7.36 -0.46
C GLN A 119 -6.71 8.57 -1.02
N ARG A 120 -7.73 8.32 -1.84
CA ARG A 120 -8.60 9.38 -2.36
C ARG A 120 -9.39 10.06 -1.24
N GLU A 121 -9.98 9.30 -0.34
CA GLU A 121 -10.73 9.86 0.79
C GLU A 121 -9.83 10.74 1.68
N TYR A 122 -8.59 10.30 1.96
CA TYR A 122 -7.60 11.11 2.68
C TYR A 122 -7.39 12.47 1.98
N ILE A 123 -7.12 12.47 0.67
CA ILE A 123 -6.92 13.71 -0.10
C ILE A 123 -8.17 14.60 -0.06
N MET A 124 -9.36 14.00 -0.17
CA MET A 124 -10.64 14.72 -0.10
C MET A 124 -10.87 15.36 1.27
N ARG A 125 -10.44 14.74 2.37
CA ARG A 125 -10.52 15.32 3.73
C ARG A 125 -9.65 16.56 3.91
N TYR A 126 -8.60 16.69 3.09
CA TYR A 126 -7.77 17.89 2.98
C TYR A 126 -8.34 18.93 1.98
N GLY A 127 -9.53 18.70 1.43
CA GLY A 127 -10.21 19.63 0.53
C GLY A 127 -9.66 19.66 -0.89
N ALA A 128 -8.86 18.66 -1.28
CA ALA A 128 -8.29 18.55 -2.62
C ALA A 128 -8.90 17.37 -3.40
N TYR A 129 -8.77 17.39 -4.72
CA TYR A 129 -9.10 16.26 -5.59
C TYR A 129 -7.94 15.95 -6.51
N LEU A 130 -7.45 14.71 -6.45
CA LEU A 130 -6.44 14.17 -7.37
C LEU A 130 -6.98 12.87 -7.97
N PRO A 131 -6.88 12.65 -9.30
CA PRO A 131 -7.41 11.47 -9.97
C PRO A 131 -6.49 10.25 -9.79
N ILE A 132 -6.24 9.85 -8.53
CA ILE A 132 -5.36 8.73 -8.19
C ILE A 132 -6.12 7.41 -8.27
N GLY A 133 -5.46 6.38 -8.81
CA GLY A 133 -6.02 5.04 -8.98
C GLY A 133 -7.04 4.93 -10.11
N VAL A 134 -7.12 5.92 -11.02
CA VAL A 134 -8.01 5.85 -12.20
C VAL A 134 -7.69 4.68 -13.13
N SER A 135 -6.42 4.25 -13.17
CA SER A 135 -5.99 3.04 -13.90
C SER A 135 -6.73 1.79 -13.42
N MET A 136 -7.10 1.72 -12.14
CA MET A 136 -7.80 0.56 -11.55
C MET A 136 -9.22 0.36 -12.09
N ALA A 137 -9.80 1.34 -12.78
CA ALA A 137 -11.09 1.20 -13.44
C ALA A 137 -11.05 0.21 -14.62
N HIS A 138 -9.86 0.02 -15.21
CA HIS A 138 -9.66 -0.86 -16.37
C HIS A 138 -8.99 -2.19 -16.01
N VAL A 139 -8.48 -2.33 -14.77
CA VAL A 139 -7.88 -3.58 -14.30
C VAL A 139 -8.99 -4.62 -14.10
N GLN A 140 -8.88 -5.70 -14.86
CA GLN A 140 -9.73 -6.88 -14.78
C GLN A 140 -8.85 -8.10 -14.64
N CYS A 141 -9.31 -9.07 -13.87
CA CYS A 141 -8.71 -10.39 -13.83
C CYS A 141 -9.32 -11.23 -14.93
N GLU A 142 -8.48 -11.97 -15.67
CA GLU A 142 -8.99 -13.04 -16.53
C GLU A 142 -9.71 -14.07 -15.65
N ALA A 143 -10.72 -14.73 -16.20
CA ALA A 143 -11.40 -15.79 -15.48
C ALA A 143 -10.36 -16.85 -15.13
N GLU A 144 -10.12 -17.08 -13.84
CA GLU A 144 -9.29 -18.19 -13.39
C GLU A 144 -9.85 -19.47 -13.99
N ASP A 145 -9.02 -20.21 -14.73
CA ASP A 145 -9.41 -21.47 -15.36
C ASP A 145 -10.10 -22.34 -14.31
N ALA A 146 -11.42 -22.52 -14.49
CA ALA A 146 -12.21 -23.43 -13.68
C ALA A 146 -11.52 -24.81 -13.66
N PRO A 147 -11.51 -25.53 -12.52
CA PRO A 147 -10.87 -26.82 -12.46
C PRO A 147 -11.44 -27.71 -13.57
N GLN A 148 -10.56 -28.16 -14.46
CA GLN A 148 -10.89 -29.16 -15.48
C GLN A 148 -11.43 -30.38 -14.73
N ARG A 149 -12.71 -30.68 -14.95
CA ARG A 149 -13.42 -31.82 -14.35
C ARG A 149 -12.84 -33.14 -14.83
#